data_AF-A0A950B5J8-F1
#
_entry.id   AF-A0A950B5J8-F1
#
_cell.length_a   1.000
_cell.length_b   1.000
_cell.length_c   1.000
_cell.angle_alpha   90.00
_cell.angle_beta   90.00
_cell.angle_gamma   90.00
#
_symmetry.space_group_name_H-M   'P 1'
#
loop_
_entity.id
_entity.type
_entity.pdbx_description
1 polymer ?
#
loop_
_entity_poly.entity_id
_entity_poly.type
_entity_poly.pdbx_seq_one_letter_code
_entity_poly.pdbx_strand_id
1 'polypeptide(L)'
;MIATPDAAVAGVAATVEPVADTVVAHLAGSLGLDVLGGHPRRASVHPLVALPDPDVGAERLRGAWFAVAGDGFVRTVVDDLGGRWFSVADEDRAAYHAAACIASNHLVALLGQAERVGSAARVPREAL
;
A
#
# COMPACT_ATOMS: atom_id res chain seq x y z
N MET A 1 -13.31 -4.95 1.47
CA MET A 1 -12.01 -4.24 1.54
C MET A 1 -11.87 -3.64 2.91
N ILE A 2 -10.75 -3.87 3.60
CA ILE A 2 -10.39 -3.29 4.89
C ILE A 2 -9.30 -2.26 4.63
N ALA A 3 -9.69 -0.98 4.66
CA ALA A 3 -8.83 0.18 4.39
C ALA A 3 -8.60 0.98 5.68
N THR A 4 -8.20 0.28 6.75
CA THR A 4 -7.89 0.85 8.06
C THR A 4 -6.37 0.89 8.29
N PRO A 5 -5.86 1.58 9.33
CA PRO A 5 -4.45 1.50 9.69
C PRO A 5 -4.00 0.05 9.89
N ASP A 6 -2.77 -0.28 9.49
CA ASP A 6 -2.21 -1.65 9.49
C ASP A 6 -2.46 -2.39 10.81
N ALA A 7 -2.19 -1.74 11.96
CA ALA A 7 -2.38 -2.33 13.29
C ALA A 7 -3.85 -2.69 13.62
N ALA A 8 -4.82 -2.09 12.93
CA ALA A 8 -6.24 -2.34 13.11
C ALA A 8 -6.79 -3.41 12.14
N VAL A 9 -6.03 -3.84 11.13
CA VAL A 9 -6.53 -4.75 10.08
C VAL A 9 -7.08 -6.04 10.68
N ALA A 10 -6.29 -6.72 11.53
CA ALA A 10 -6.71 -7.98 12.15
C ALA A 10 -7.95 -7.82 13.05
N GLY A 11 -8.00 -6.74 13.82
CA GLY A 11 -9.14 -6.44 14.69
C GLY A 11 -10.42 -6.18 13.88
N VAL A 12 -10.33 -5.42 12.79
CA VAL A 12 -11.47 -5.15 11.91
C VAL A 12 -11.88 -6.41 11.13
N ALA A 13 -10.93 -7.23 10.67
CA ALA A 13 -11.23 -8.47 9.98
C ALA A 13 -12.03 -9.44 10.87
N ALA A 14 -11.75 -9.47 12.17
CA ALA A 14 -12.46 -10.30 13.14
C ALA A 14 -13.90 -9.85 13.43
N THR A 15 -14.29 -8.61 13.12
CA THR A 15 -15.67 -8.13 13.27
C THR A 15 -16.54 -8.36 12.04
N VAL A 16 -15.93 -8.75 10.92
CA VAL A 16 -16.63 -9.06 9.68
C VAL A 16 -17.03 -10.53 9.71
N GLU A 17 -18.33 -10.82 9.55
CA GLU A 17 -18.83 -12.19 9.45
C GLU A 17 -18.24 -12.90 8.22
N PRO A 18 -17.62 -14.09 8.37
CA PRO A 18 -17.09 -14.83 7.24
C PRO A 18 -18.21 -15.35 6.31
N VAL A 19 -18.13 -15.00 5.04
CA VAL A 19 -19.04 -15.52 4.00
C VAL A 19 -18.22 -16.27 2.95
N ALA A 20 -18.63 -17.49 2.61
CA ALA A 20 -17.85 -18.43 1.81
C ALA A 20 -17.47 -17.91 0.41
N ASP A 21 -18.34 -17.12 -0.21
CA ASP A 21 -18.16 -16.58 -1.54
C ASP A 21 -17.52 -15.18 -1.55
N THR A 22 -17.35 -14.54 -0.39
CA THR A 22 -16.92 -13.16 -0.27
C THR A 22 -15.41 -13.07 -0.09
N VAL A 23 -14.76 -12.29 -0.95
CA VAL A 23 -13.32 -11.99 -0.83
C VAL A 23 -13.12 -10.85 0.18
N VAL A 24 -12.38 -11.13 1.25
CA VAL A 24 -11.92 -10.10 2.18
C VAL A 24 -10.49 -9.73 1.81
N ALA A 25 -10.24 -8.43 1.63
CA ALA A 25 -8.94 -7.92 1.24
C ALA A 25 -8.50 -6.75 2.12
N HIS A 26 -7.19 -6.57 2.30
CA HIS A 26 -6.58 -5.40 2.96
C HIS A 26 -5.62 -4.66 2.02
N LEU A 27 -5.31 -3.41 2.38
CA LEU A 27 -4.39 -2.55 1.61
C LEU A 27 -2.96 -2.52 2.17
N ALA A 28 -2.72 -3.01 3.39
CA ALA A 28 -1.40 -2.95 4.02
C ALA A 28 -0.31 -3.66 3.17
N GLY A 29 0.76 -2.94 2.84
CA GLY A 29 1.90 -3.49 2.08
C GLY A 29 2.85 -4.34 2.91
N SER A 30 2.82 -4.19 4.23
CA SER A 30 3.72 -4.84 5.20
C SER A 30 3.16 -6.17 5.74
N LEU A 31 1.84 -6.34 5.73
CA LEU A 31 1.14 -7.49 6.33
C LEU A 31 0.93 -8.61 5.32
N GLY A 32 0.97 -9.86 5.81
CA GLY A 32 0.54 -11.05 5.08
C GLY A 32 -0.96 -11.28 5.16
N LEU A 33 -1.44 -12.43 4.65
CA LEU A 33 -2.86 -12.77 4.64
C LEU A 33 -3.37 -13.37 5.96
N ASP A 34 -2.46 -13.68 6.89
CA ASP A 34 -2.74 -14.24 8.21
C ASP A 34 -3.61 -13.30 9.06
N VAL A 35 -3.45 -11.98 8.89
CA VAL A 35 -4.27 -10.95 9.56
C VAL A 35 -5.75 -11.00 9.16
N LEU A 36 -6.09 -11.68 8.05
CA LEU A 36 -7.46 -11.91 7.61
C LEU A 36 -7.97 -13.31 8.02
N GLY A 37 -7.42 -13.90 9.08
CA GLY A 37 -7.83 -15.19 9.63
C GLY A 37 -9.36 -15.32 9.78
N GLY A 38 -9.87 -16.54 9.62
CA GLY A 38 -11.30 -16.84 9.67
C GLY A 38 -12.04 -16.67 8.34
N HIS A 39 -11.56 -15.80 7.44
CA HIS A 39 -12.14 -15.65 6.11
C HIS A 39 -11.65 -16.76 5.17
N PRO A 40 -12.50 -17.40 4.35
CA PRO A 40 -12.07 -18.46 3.44
C PRO A 40 -11.35 -17.90 2.21
N ARG A 41 -11.75 -16.71 1.75
CA ARG A 41 -11.18 -16.03 0.58
C ARG A 41 -10.52 -14.73 1.01
N ARG A 42 -9.19 -14.71 0.97
CA ARG A 42 -8.35 -13.61 1.49
C ARG A 42 -7.49 -13.05 0.37
N ALA A 43 -7.28 -11.74 0.39
CA ALA A 43 -6.35 -11.10 -0.52
C ALA A 43 -5.65 -9.89 0.09
N SER A 44 -4.55 -9.50 -0.53
CA SER A 44 -3.84 -8.25 -0.28
C SER A 44 -3.77 -7.49 -1.61
N VAL A 45 -4.02 -6.19 -1.58
CA VAL A 45 -3.96 -5.30 -2.74
C VAL A 45 -3.39 -3.95 -2.32
N HIS A 46 -2.07 -3.82 -2.36
CA HIS A 46 -1.37 -2.63 -1.92
C HIS A 46 -1.01 -1.73 -3.11
N PRO A 47 -1.64 -0.55 -3.27
CA PRO A 47 -1.25 0.42 -4.28
C PRO A 47 0.13 1.00 -3.94
N LEU A 48 1.08 0.92 -4.87
CA LEU A 48 2.42 1.49 -4.74
C LEU A 48 2.42 2.98 -5.12
N VAL A 49 1.53 3.74 -4.48
CA VAL A 49 1.37 5.19 -4.66
C VAL A 49 0.71 5.80 -3.42
N ALA A 50 1.05 7.05 -3.10
CA ALA A 50 0.42 7.77 -2.00
C ALA A 50 -0.97 8.29 -2.40
N LEU A 51 -1.97 8.05 -1.53
CA LEU A 51 -3.36 8.47 -1.68
C LEU A 51 -3.72 9.53 -0.61
N PRO A 52 -3.39 10.82 -0.83
CA PRO A 52 -3.49 11.85 0.20
C PRO A 52 -4.94 12.26 0.51
N ASP A 53 -5.81 12.19 -0.50
CA ASP A 53 -7.23 12.54 -0.42
C ASP A 53 -8.01 11.75 -1.49
N PRO A 54 -9.35 11.72 -1.44
CA PRO A 54 -10.15 10.92 -2.36
C PRO A 54 -9.99 11.30 -3.83
N ASP A 55 -9.89 12.59 -4.16
CA ASP A 55 -9.86 13.07 -5.55
C ASP A 55 -8.50 12.79 -6.19
N VAL A 56 -7.42 13.22 -5.52
CA VAL A 56 -6.04 12.97 -5.97
C VAL A 56 -5.73 11.48 -5.93
N GLY A 57 -6.24 10.76 -4.92
CA GLY A 57 -6.08 9.32 -4.79
C GLY A 57 -6.72 8.57 -5.96
N ALA A 58 -7.97 8.89 -6.31
CA ALA A 58 -8.66 8.27 -7.44
C ALA A 58 -7.93 8.50 -8.76
N GLU A 59 -7.39 9.70 -8.97
CA GLU A 59 -6.56 9.98 -10.16
C GLU A 59 -5.30 9.11 -10.18
N ARG A 60 -4.58 9.05 -9.05
CA ARG A 60 -3.30 8.33 -8.93
C ARG A 60 -3.42 6.82 -9.01
N LEU A 61 -4.57 6.23 -8.66
CA LEU A 61 -4.78 4.79 -8.77
C LEU A 61 -4.75 4.31 -10.23
N ARG A 62 -5.15 5.17 -11.18
CA ARG A 62 -5.13 4.83 -12.60
C ARG A 62 -3.69 4.71 -13.09
N GLY A 63 -3.34 3.55 -13.65
CA GLY A 63 -1.98 3.24 -14.11
C GLY A 63 -0.98 2.93 -12.99
N ALA A 64 -1.37 2.99 -11.71
CA ALA A 64 -0.50 2.65 -10.60
C ALA A 64 -0.14 1.15 -10.61
N TRP A 65 1.01 0.84 -10.01
CA TRP A 65 1.38 -0.54 -9.69
C TRP A 65 0.76 -0.97 -8.36
N PHE A 66 0.28 -2.20 -8.30
CA PHE A 66 -0.29 -2.83 -7.12
C PHE A 66 0.48 -4.11 -6.81
N ALA A 67 0.92 -4.27 -5.56
CA ALA A 67 1.36 -5.57 -5.08
C ALA A 67 0.13 -6.36 -4.64
N VAL A 68 -0.04 -7.56 -5.20
CA VAL A 68 -1.21 -8.42 -4.91
C VAL A 68 -0.79 -9.77 -4.37
N ALA A 69 -1.63 -10.37 -3.53
CA ALA A 69 -1.50 -11.77 -3.11
C ALA A 69 -2.87 -12.36 -2.73
N GLY A 70 -2.94 -13.70 -2.69
CA GLY A 70 -4.14 -14.43 -2.28
C GLY A 70 -5.12 -14.64 -3.42
N ASP A 71 -6.41 -14.43 -3.13
CA ASP A 71 -7.51 -14.69 -4.06
C ASP A 71 -7.35 -13.95 -5.38
N GLY A 72 -7.50 -14.67 -6.51
CA GLY A 72 -7.27 -14.12 -7.84
C GLY A 72 -8.17 -12.95 -8.22
N PHE A 73 -9.33 -12.77 -7.56
CA PHE A 73 -10.29 -11.71 -7.85
C PHE A 73 -9.69 -10.31 -7.71
N VAL A 74 -8.69 -10.09 -6.83
CA VAL A 74 -8.07 -8.77 -6.70
C VAL A 74 -7.31 -8.32 -7.95
N ARG A 75 -6.92 -9.24 -8.84
CA ARG A 75 -6.31 -8.88 -10.13
C ARG A 75 -7.34 -8.21 -11.04
N THR A 76 -8.55 -8.77 -11.12
CA THR A 76 -9.67 -8.15 -11.84
C THR A 76 -10.00 -6.77 -11.29
N VAL A 77 -10.00 -6.60 -9.96
CA VAL A 77 -10.20 -5.28 -9.33
C VAL A 77 -9.12 -4.28 -9.77
N VAL A 78 -7.85 -4.68 -9.80
CA VAL A 78 -6.76 -3.80 -10.26
C VAL A 78 -6.89 -3.48 -11.74
N ASP A 79 -7.24 -4.46 -12.57
CA ASP A 79 -7.46 -4.28 -14.01
C ASP A 79 -8.61 -3.30 -14.28
N ASP A 80 -9.73 -3.41 -13.54
CA ASP A 80 -10.89 -2.50 -13.63
C ASP A 80 -10.57 -1.06 -13.21
N LEU A 81 -9.61 -0.89 -12.28
CA LEU A 81 -9.07 0.43 -11.92
C LEU A 81 -8.11 1.00 -12.98
N GLY A 82 -7.81 0.24 -14.04
CA GLY A 82 -6.79 0.59 -15.02
C GLY A 82 -5.37 0.54 -14.45
N GLY A 83 -5.16 -0.24 -13.39
CA GLY A 83 -3.88 -0.42 -12.73
C GLY A 83 -3.01 -1.49 -13.39
N ARG A 84 -1.86 -1.74 -12.76
CA ARG A 84 -0.90 -2.80 -13.12
C ARG A 84 -0.61 -3.59 -11.86
N TRP A 85 -0.47 -4.89 -11.94
CA TRP A 85 -0.19 -5.70 -10.74
C TRP A 85 1.02 -6.59 -10.90
N PHE A 86 1.62 -6.92 -9.76
CA PHE A 86 2.63 -7.97 -9.62
C PHE A 86 2.40 -8.70 -8.30
N SER A 87 2.83 -9.95 -8.22
CA SER A 87 2.73 -10.75 -6.99
C SER A 87 3.95 -10.55 -6.10
N VAL A 88 3.73 -10.54 -4.79
CA VAL A 88 4.80 -10.55 -3.77
C VAL A 88 4.61 -11.78 -2.90
N ALA A 89 5.66 -12.59 -2.76
CA ALA A 89 5.64 -13.72 -1.84
C ALA A 89 5.58 -13.21 -0.38
N ASP A 90 4.93 -13.96 0.51
CA ASP A 90 4.76 -13.50 1.89
C ASP A 90 6.11 -13.34 2.60
N GLU A 91 7.11 -14.18 2.29
CA GLU A 91 8.46 -14.07 2.84
C GLU A 91 9.20 -12.79 2.38
N ASP A 92 8.84 -12.25 1.21
CA ASP A 92 9.48 -11.08 0.62
C ASP A 92 8.80 -9.75 1.02
N ARG A 93 7.65 -9.79 1.70
CA ARG A 93 6.86 -8.59 2.03
C ARG A 93 7.64 -7.54 2.81
N ALA A 94 8.46 -7.97 3.75
CA ALA A 94 9.29 -7.05 4.53
C ALA A 94 10.29 -6.30 3.63
N ALA A 95 10.98 -7.00 2.73
CA ALA A 95 11.93 -6.41 1.80
C ALA A 95 11.23 -5.50 0.77
N TYR A 96 10.11 -5.96 0.21
CA TYR A 96 9.25 -5.18 -0.68
C TYR A 96 8.79 -3.87 -0.02
N HIS A 97 8.22 -3.95 1.19
CA HIS A 97 7.71 -2.78 1.88
C HIS A 97 8.83 -1.81 2.28
N ALA A 98 9.98 -2.33 2.70
CA ALA A 98 11.17 -1.50 2.95
C ALA A 98 11.61 -0.74 1.69
N ALA A 99 11.66 -1.40 0.53
CA ALA A 99 11.99 -0.75 -0.74
C ALA A 99 11.00 0.37 -1.09
N ALA A 100 9.69 0.13 -0.91
CA ALA A 100 8.65 1.14 -1.11
C ALA A 100 8.81 2.35 -0.16
N CYS A 101 9.07 2.10 1.12
CA CYS A 101 9.31 3.14 2.13
C CYS A 101 10.55 3.97 1.83
N ILE A 102 11.63 3.33 1.36
CA ILE A 102 12.86 4.04 0.97
C ILE A 102 12.60 4.94 -0.25
N ALA A 103 11.95 4.41 -1.27
CA ALA A 103 11.67 5.13 -2.52
C ALA A 103 10.66 6.28 -2.37
N SER A 104 9.93 6.36 -1.26
CA SER A 104 8.91 7.38 -1.00
C SER A 104 9.20 8.20 0.25
N ASN A 105 8.96 7.63 1.43
CA ASN A 105 9.05 8.31 2.71
C ASN A 105 10.47 8.78 3.02
N HIS A 106 11.46 7.92 2.80
CA HIS A 106 12.86 8.29 3.09
C HIS A 106 13.39 9.31 2.08
N LEU A 107 12.94 9.27 0.83
CA LEU A 107 13.30 10.30 -0.16
C LEU A 107 12.88 11.69 0.32
N VAL A 108 11.67 11.83 0.87
CA VAL A 108 11.20 13.10 1.46
C VAL A 108 12.05 13.51 2.66
N ALA A 109 12.41 12.56 3.54
CA ALA A 109 13.26 12.82 4.68
C ALA A 109 14.67 13.29 4.26
N LEU A 110 15.23 12.67 3.23
CA LEU A 110 16.53 13.02 2.64
C LEU A 110 16.51 14.43 2.04
N LEU A 111 15.47 14.77 1.26
CA LEU A 111 15.29 16.11 0.72
C LEU A 111 15.16 17.15 1.85
N GLY A 112 14.39 16.86 2.89
CA GLY A 112 14.29 17.74 4.06
C GLY A 112 15.62 17.90 4.81
N GLN A 113 16.49 16.88 4.83
CA GLN A 113 17.85 17.01 5.36
C GLN A 113 18.70 17.95 4.50
N ALA A 114 18.67 17.78 3.18
CA ALA A 114 19.37 18.64 2.24
C ALA A 114 18.93 20.11 2.39
N GLU A 115 17.62 20.36 2.48
CA GLU A 115 17.06 21.69 2.72
C GLU A 115 17.59 22.32 4.02
N ARG A 116 17.65 21.56 5.12
CA ARG A 116 18.17 22.07 6.41
C ARG A 116 19.66 22.44 6.34
N VAL A 117 20.47 21.61 5.67
CA VAL A 117 21.90 21.87 5.50
C VAL A 117 22.12 23.07 4.57
N GLY A 118 21.42 23.13 3.44
CA GLY A 118 21.51 24.23 2.47
C GLY A 118 21.06 25.58 3.06
N SER A 119 20.04 25.56 3.92
CA SER A 119 19.56 26.77 4.62
C SER A 119 20.64 27.44 5.46
N ALA A 120 21.51 26.67 6.12
CA ALA A 120 22.65 27.21 6.88
C ALA A 120 23.65 27.98 5.96
N ALA A 121 23.69 27.64 4.67
CA ALA A 121 24.47 28.31 3.65
C ALA A 121 23.68 29.34 2.83
N ARG A 122 22.41 29.63 3.19
CA ARG A 122 21.47 30.50 2.46
C ARG A 122 21.18 30.04 1.02
N VAL A 123 21.26 28.73 0.77
CA VAL A 123 20.83 28.15 -0.51
C VAL A 123 19.30 28.14 -0.55
N PRO A 124 18.66 28.71 -1.60
CA PRO A 124 17.22 28.69 -1.73
C PRO A 124 16.71 27.28 -2.06
N ARG A 125 15.49 26.95 -1.62
CA ARG A 125 14.90 25.61 -1.77
C ARG A 125 14.77 25.20 -3.22
N GLU A 126 14.37 26.11 -4.09
CA GLU A 126 14.21 25.88 -5.52
C GLU A 126 15.51 25.55 -6.27
N ALA A 127 16.68 25.75 -5.62
CA ALA A 127 17.98 25.38 -6.16
C ALA A 127 18.49 24.00 -5.67
N LEU A 128 17.71 23.30 -4.85
CA LEU A 128 17.96 21.94 -4.35
C LEU A 128 16.99 20.94 -5.00
#